data_AF-A0A2E3A8N3-F1
#
_entry.id   AF-A0A2E3A8N3-F1
#
_cell.length_a   1.000
_cell.length_b   1.000
_cell.length_c   1.000
_cell.angle_alpha   90.00
_cell.angle_beta   90.00
_cell.angle_gamma   90.00
#
_symmetry.space_group_name_H-M   'P 1'
#
loop_
_entity.id
_entity.type
_entity.pdbx_description
1 polymer ?
#
loop_
_entity_poly.entity_id
_entity_poly.type
_entity_poly.pdbx_seq_one_letter_code
_entity_poly.pdbx_strand_id
1 'polypeptide(L)'
;MGADCPADCQQLKLFFPSLSPGRADLETGTRQMQSVERLTRSAKETFEVARQLGEELAGGEVLALVGDLGAGKTTFTRGLVCGTGCEEYMRVNSPTYVLEQVYQGRIPVRHYDAYRLDSPYELEDLGFQEALSTEAVLVVEWADRVQSLLPADSLLLELSFARSDGDEEGPGNARLLRFSSADGSWERRLAGLRCRADNE
;
A
#
# COMPACT_ATOMS: atom_id res chain seq x y z
N MET A 1 -15.08 -30.97 1.14
CA MET A 1 -15.61 -29.66 1.58
C MET A 1 -14.46 -28.99 2.30
N GLY A 2 -13.48 -28.42 1.58
CA GLY A 2 -13.63 -27.18 0.83
C GLY A 2 -13.35 -26.05 1.82
N ALA A 3 -12.10 -25.94 2.29
CA ALA A 3 -11.69 -24.81 3.11
C ALA A 3 -11.73 -23.58 2.21
N ASP A 4 -12.68 -22.68 2.47
CA ASP A 4 -12.72 -21.37 1.82
C ASP A 4 -11.36 -20.72 2.02
N CYS A 5 -10.72 -20.42 0.89
CA CYS A 5 -9.49 -19.65 0.84
C CYS A 5 -9.85 -18.24 1.38
N PRO A 6 -9.23 -17.76 2.49
CA PRO A 6 -9.50 -16.42 3.00
C PRO A 6 -9.33 -15.41 1.86
N ALA A 7 -10.17 -14.35 1.82
CA ALA A 7 -10.12 -13.32 0.79
C ALA A 7 -8.70 -12.76 0.57
N ASP A 8 -7.93 -12.65 1.67
CA ASP A 8 -6.51 -12.27 1.73
C ASP A 8 -5.63 -13.08 0.75
N CYS A 9 -5.88 -14.38 0.60
CA CYS A 9 -5.07 -15.23 -0.28
C CYS A 9 -5.43 -15.09 -1.76
N GLN A 10 -6.63 -14.58 -2.09
CA GLN A 10 -7.01 -14.30 -3.48
C GLN A 10 -6.36 -13.00 -3.98
N GLN A 11 -6.38 -11.95 -3.16
CA GLN A 11 -5.72 -10.67 -3.46
C GLN A 11 -4.22 -10.87 -3.68
N LEU A 12 -3.56 -11.64 -2.82
CA LEU A 12 -2.14 -11.91 -2.94
C LEU A 12 -1.78 -12.71 -4.21
N LYS A 13 -2.62 -13.67 -4.62
CA LYS A 13 -2.41 -14.41 -5.88
C LYS A 13 -2.58 -13.53 -7.12
N LEU A 14 -3.41 -12.50 -7.03
CA LEU A 14 -3.62 -11.55 -8.12
C LEU A 14 -2.38 -10.67 -8.35
N PHE A 15 -1.76 -10.20 -7.27
CA PHE A 15 -0.54 -9.37 -7.34
C PHE A 15 0.74 -10.18 -7.53
N PHE A 16 0.77 -11.42 -7.02
CA PHE A 16 1.97 -12.26 -7.03
C PHE A 16 1.66 -13.71 -7.48
N PRO A 17 1.36 -13.92 -8.78
CA PRO A 17 0.87 -15.21 -9.28
C PRO A 17 1.90 -16.35 -9.26
N SER A 18 3.19 -16.03 -9.16
CA SER A 18 4.27 -17.01 -9.02
C SER A 18 4.48 -17.51 -7.58
N LEU A 19 3.74 -16.98 -6.60
CA LEU A 19 3.84 -17.37 -5.20
C LEU A 19 2.89 -18.51 -4.86
N SER A 20 3.45 -19.63 -4.39
CA SER A 20 2.68 -20.78 -3.93
C SER A 20 2.20 -20.58 -2.48
N PRO A 21 0.92 -20.85 -2.16
CA PRO A 21 0.45 -20.87 -0.78
C PRO A 21 1.10 -22.05 -0.03
N GLY A 22 1.80 -21.75 1.07
CA GLY A 22 2.79 -22.63 1.68
C GLY A 22 2.36 -24.07 2.00
N ARG A 23 3.14 -25.02 1.48
CA ARG A 23 3.79 -26.07 2.28
C ARG A 23 5.27 -26.12 1.87
N ALA A 24 6.15 -26.29 2.84
CA ALA A 24 7.59 -26.27 2.64
C ALA A 24 8.03 -27.50 1.82
N ASP A 25 8.23 -27.30 0.52
CA ASP A 25 8.91 -28.27 -0.33
C ASP A 25 10.37 -27.84 -0.49
N LEU A 26 11.23 -28.55 0.22
CA LEU A 26 12.69 -28.45 0.19
C LEU A 26 13.24 -28.97 -1.14
N GLU A 27 12.90 -28.38 -2.28
CA GLU A 27 13.57 -28.72 -3.55
C GLU A 27 13.40 -27.69 -4.68
N THR A 28 12.72 -26.56 -4.44
CA THR A 28 12.65 -25.45 -5.40
C THR A 28 12.73 -24.15 -4.61
N GLY A 29 13.63 -23.23 -4.98
CA GLY A 29 13.92 -21.96 -4.28
C GLY A 29 12.74 -20.98 -4.26
N THR A 30 11.64 -21.39 -3.64
CA THR A 30 10.39 -20.65 -3.55
C THR A 30 10.53 -19.68 -2.38
N ARG A 31 10.65 -18.38 -2.67
CA ARG A 31 10.67 -17.33 -1.64
C ARG A 31 9.34 -17.38 -0.90
N GLN A 32 9.38 -17.48 0.43
CA GLN A 32 8.18 -17.39 1.25
C GLN A 32 7.70 -15.93 1.25
N MET A 33 6.44 -15.74 0.87
CA MET A 33 5.73 -14.47 0.99
C MET A 33 5.66 -14.08 2.47
N GLN A 34 6.07 -12.86 2.79
CA GLN A 34 6.01 -12.34 4.16
C GLN A 34 5.01 -11.20 4.24
N SER A 35 4.17 -11.24 5.28
CA SER A 35 3.21 -10.19 5.57
C SER A 35 3.39 -9.64 6.97
N VAL A 36 3.31 -8.32 7.11
CA VAL A 36 3.38 -7.62 8.39
C VAL A 36 2.06 -6.90 8.61
N GLU A 37 1.44 -7.10 9.78
CA GLU A 37 0.17 -6.45 10.14
C GLU A 37 0.39 -5.31 11.14
N ARG A 38 -0.38 -4.23 11.00
CA ARG A 38 -0.47 -3.13 11.96
C ARG A 38 -1.93 -2.76 12.19
N LEU A 39 -2.35 -2.76 13.44
CA LEU A 39 -3.63 -2.21 13.85
C LEU A 39 -3.46 -0.72 14.18
N THR A 40 -4.22 0.13 13.52
CA THR A 40 -4.34 1.56 13.86
C THR A 40 -5.75 1.82 14.40
N ARG A 41 -5.90 2.75 15.33
CA ARG A 41 -7.18 3.09 15.98
C ARG A 41 -7.76 4.42 15.52
N SER A 42 -7.02 5.14 14.68
CA SER A 42 -7.44 6.42 14.14
C SER A 42 -6.77 6.72 12.80
N ALA A 43 -7.31 7.73 12.11
CA ALA A 43 -6.67 8.32 10.93
C ALA A 43 -5.28 8.89 11.26
N LYS A 44 -5.08 9.45 12.46
CA LYS A 44 -3.77 9.96 12.92
C LYS A 44 -2.75 8.82 13.03
N GLU A 45 -3.11 7.70 13.66
CA GLU A 45 -2.21 6.54 13.76
C GLU A 45 -1.89 5.94 12.37
N THR A 46 -2.87 5.90 11.46
CA THR A 46 -2.64 5.47 10.07
C THR A 46 -1.66 6.38 9.34
N PHE A 47 -1.82 7.69 9.51
CA PHE A 47 -0.90 8.69 8.98
C PHE A 47 0.51 8.50 9.56
N GLU A 48 0.67 8.29 10.86
CA GLU A 48 1.99 8.13 11.49
C GLU A 48 2.72 6.85 11.04
N VAL A 49 1.99 5.74 10.89
CA VAL A 49 2.58 4.50 10.33
C VAL A 49 3.11 4.76 8.91
N ALA A 50 2.33 5.48 8.09
CA ALA A 50 2.75 5.82 6.75
C ALA A 50 3.91 6.82 6.72
N ARG A 51 3.92 7.80 7.63
CA ARG A 51 4.99 8.79 7.76
C ARG A 51 6.33 8.12 8.08
N GLN A 52 6.34 7.21 9.05
CA GLN A 52 7.54 6.43 9.36
C GLN A 52 8.01 5.58 8.17
N LEU A 53 7.08 5.00 7.41
CA LEU A 53 7.46 4.28 6.20
C LEU A 53 8.05 5.21 5.14
N GLY A 54 7.49 6.41 4.98
CA GLY A 54 7.98 7.44 4.05
C GLY A 54 9.40 7.92 4.36
N GLU A 55 9.77 7.97 5.64
CA GLU A 55 11.14 8.32 6.07
C GLU A 55 12.18 7.31 5.57
N GLU A 56 11.81 6.04 5.49
CA GLU A 56 12.67 4.92 5.09
C GLU A 56 12.77 4.73 3.55
N LEU A 57 12.02 5.51 2.76
CA LEU A 57 12.03 5.39 1.30
C LEU A 57 13.32 5.99 0.71
N ALA A 58 13.82 5.33 -0.34
CA ALA A 58 15.08 5.65 -1.00
C ALA A 58 14.93 6.05 -2.47
N GLY A 59 13.77 5.82 -3.09
CA GLY A 59 13.49 6.06 -4.49
C GLY A 59 13.27 4.76 -5.28
N GLY A 60 12.49 4.87 -6.36
CA GLY A 60 12.15 3.76 -7.26
C GLY A 60 11.17 2.73 -6.67
N GLU A 61 10.74 2.90 -5.42
CA GLU A 61 9.78 1.98 -4.81
C GLU A 61 8.35 2.17 -5.32
N VAL A 62 7.63 1.07 -5.49
CA VAL A 62 6.20 1.06 -5.83
C VAL A 62 5.38 0.55 -4.65
N LEU A 63 4.43 1.37 -4.20
CA LEU A 63 3.46 1.03 -3.17
C LEU A 63 2.07 0.89 -3.80
N ALA A 64 1.54 -0.33 -3.75
CA ALA A 64 0.22 -0.69 -4.24
C ALA A 64 -0.78 -0.69 -3.08
N LEU A 65 -1.75 0.22 -3.10
CA LEU A 65 -2.73 0.39 -2.03
C LEU A 65 -4.09 -0.16 -2.46
N VAL A 66 -4.62 -1.09 -1.68
CA VAL A 66 -5.94 -1.69 -1.86
C VAL A 66 -6.75 -1.50 -0.59
N GLY A 67 -8.04 -1.21 -0.74
CA GLY A 67 -8.98 -1.19 0.36
C GLY A 67 -10.29 -0.54 -0.05
N ASP A 68 -11.33 -0.72 0.75
CA ASP A 68 -12.65 -0.16 0.46
C ASP A 68 -12.65 1.39 0.45
N LEU A 69 -13.75 1.96 -0.05
CA LEU A 69 -14.00 3.40 0.05
C LEU A 69 -14.02 3.80 1.55
N GLY A 70 -13.24 4.80 1.92
CA GLY A 70 -13.12 5.24 3.32
C GLY A 70 -12.18 4.39 4.19
N ALA A 71 -11.53 3.35 3.64
CA ALA A 71 -10.54 2.55 4.37
C ALA A 71 -9.29 3.36 4.79
N GLY A 72 -9.06 4.52 4.19
CA GLY A 72 -7.97 5.44 4.58
C GLY A 72 -6.74 5.40 3.67
N LYS A 73 -6.86 4.88 2.44
CA LYS A 73 -5.79 4.88 1.42
C LYS A 73 -5.13 6.26 1.27
N THR A 74 -5.90 7.30 0.98
CA THR A 74 -5.37 8.67 0.87
C THR A 74 -4.79 9.22 2.18
N THR A 75 -5.31 8.81 3.35
CA THR A 75 -4.71 9.16 4.65
C THR A 75 -3.32 8.55 4.77
N PHE A 76 -3.16 7.29 4.34
CA PHE A 76 -1.88 6.62 4.28
C PHE A 76 -0.95 7.34 3.30
N THR A 77 -1.37 7.61 2.06
CA THR A 77 -0.57 8.33 1.06
C THR A 77 -0.09 9.69 1.59
N ARG A 78 -0.97 10.42 2.29
CA ARG A 78 -0.61 11.70 2.91
C ARG A 78 0.51 11.56 3.94
N GLY A 79 0.43 10.55 4.80
CA GLY A 79 1.48 10.26 5.77
C GLY A 79 2.79 9.89 5.09
N LEU A 80 2.73 9.03 4.07
CA LEU A 80 3.90 8.63 3.28
C LEU A 80 4.61 9.85 2.67
N VAL A 81 3.86 10.74 2.00
CA VAL A 81 4.37 11.99 1.41
C VAL A 81 4.94 12.93 2.47
N CYS A 82 4.35 12.98 3.66
CA CYS A 82 4.92 13.72 4.79
C CYS A 82 6.30 13.15 5.20
N GLY A 83 6.41 11.82 5.28
CA GLY A 83 7.65 11.13 5.64
C GLY A 83 8.82 11.36 4.66
N THR A 84 8.52 11.64 3.39
CA THR A 84 9.57 12.02 2.43
C THR A 84 10.09 13.45 2.64
N GLY A 85 9.46 14.23 3.52
CA GLY A 85 9.83 15.63 3.81
C GLY A 85 9.17 16.66 2.89
N CYS A 86 8.11 16.30 2.17
CA CYS A 86 7.36 17.25 1.34
C CYS A 86 6.57 18.23 2.22
N GLU A 87 6.76 19.53 2.05
CA GLU A 87 6.08 20.57 2.85
C GLU A 87 4.59 20.68 2.52
N GLU A 88 4.19 20.39 1.27
CA GLU A 88 2.80 20.43 0.84
C GLU A 88 2.01 19.15 1.12
N TYR A 89 2.51 18.22 1.95
CA TYR A 89 1.83 16.95 2.23
C TYR A 89 0.37 17.14 2.67
N MET A 90 0.02 18.22 3.36
CA MET A 90 -1.37 18.52 3.75
C MET A 90 -2.32 18.73 2.57
N ARG A 91 -1.80 19.02 1.37
CA ARG A 91 -2.57 19.17 0.13
C ARG A 91 -2.86 17.83 -0.54
N VAL A 92 -2.23 16.73 -0.10
CA VAL A 92 -2.45 15.40 -0.65
C VAL A 92 -3.93 15.03 -0.53
N ASN A 93 -4.56 14.86 -1.67
CA ASN A 93 -5.93 14.43 -1.87
C ASN A 93 -5.93 13.27 -2.87
N SER A 94 -7.01 12.50 -2.94
CA SER A 94 -7.11 11.46 -3.97
C SER A 94 -7.18 12.14 -5.34
N PRO A 95 -6.24 11.87 -6.27
CA PRO A 95 -6.23 12.45 -7.59
C PRO A 95 -7.27 11.79 -8.50
N THR A 96 -8.47 11.46 -8.00
CA THR A 96 -9.49 10.69 -8.74
C THR A 96 -9.82 11.24 -10.13
N TYR A 97 -9.65 12.56 -10.34
CA TYR A 97 -9.95 13.25 -11.60
C TYR A 97 -8.72 13.68 -12.40
N VAL A 98 -7.59 13.92 -11.74
CA VAL A 98 -6.33 14.30 -12.40
C VAL A 98 -5.49 13.06 -12.73
N LEU A 99 -5.87 11.92 -12.13
CA LEU A 99 -5.29 10.58 -12.20
C LEU A 99 -3.87 10.48 -11.66
N GLU A 100 -3.08 11.55 -11.75
CA GLU A 100 -1.74 11.68 -11.17
C GLU A 100 -1.57 13.01 -10.44
N GLN A 101 -0.90 12.98 -9.28
CA GLN A 101 -0.30 14.15 -8.65
C GLN A 101 1.15 13.87 -8.25
N VAL A 102 2.01 14.88 -8.37
CA VAL A 102 3.43 14.78 -7.99
C VAL A 102 3.72 15.70 -6.82
N TYR A 103 4.36 15.15 -5.78
CA TYR A 103 4.75 15.87 -4.58
C TYR A 103 6.28 15.88 -4.43
N GLN A 104 6.84 17.04 -4.10
CA GLN A 104 8.29 17.23 -4.01
C GLN A 104 8.74 17.13 -2.55
N GLY A 105 9.40 16.04 -2.20
CA GLY A 105 10.12 15.85 -0.93
C GLY A 105 11.63 15.64 -1.18
N ARG A 106 12.32 14.93 -0.27
CA ARG A 106 13.69 14.43 -0.54
C ARG A 106 13.75 13.59 -1.81
N ILE A 107 12.67 12.84 -2.05
CA ILE A 107 12.44 12.03 -3.24
C ILE A 107 11.04 12.39 -3.76
N PRO A 108 10.85 12.59 -5.07
CA PRO A 108 9.54 12.84 -5.63
C PRO A 108 8.59 11.66 -5.38
N VAL A 109 7.34 11.96 -5.03
CA VAL A 109 6.27 10.97 -4.93
C VAL A 109 5.28 11.22 -6.05
N ARG A 110 5.07 10.24 -6.93
CA ARG A 110 4.00 10.24 -7.94
C ARG A 110 2.84 9.41 -7.41
N HIS A 111 1.71 10.06 -7.16
CA HIS A 111 0.51 9.47 -6.58
C HIS A 111 -0.54 9.29 -7.67
N TYR A 112 -0.95 8.05 -7.88
CA TYR A 112 -1.99 7.64 -8.80
C TYR A 112 -3.23 7.14 -8.06
N ASP A 113 -4.41 7.35 -8.64
CA ASP A 113 -5.66 6.76 -8.16
C ASP A 113 -6.40 6.09 -9.32
N ALA A 114 -6.44 4.76 -9.28
CA ALA A 114 -7.02 3.95 -10.35
C ALA A 114 -8.53 3.72 -10.22
N TYR A 115 -9.21 4.33 -9.23
CA TYR A 115 -10.63 4.05 -8.92
C TYR A 115 -11.56 4.17 -10.13
N ARG A 116 -11.27 5.14 -11.01
CA ARG A 116 -12.09 5.48 -12.17
C ARG A 116 -11.56 4.97 -13.50
N LEU A 117 -10.43 4.27 -13.50
CA LEU A 117 -9.92 3.68 -14.73
C LEU A 117 -10.81 2.51 -15.12
N ASP A 118 -11.23 2.50 -16.38
CA ASP A 118 -12.01 1.38 -16.94
C ASP A 118 -11.09 0.23 -17.38
N SER A 119 -9.80 0.52 -17.61
CA SER A 119 -8.78 -0.50 -17.89
C SER A 119 -7.37 -0.09 -17.42
N PRO A 120 -6.45 -1.05 -17.23
CA PRO A 120 -5.05 -0.75 -16.95
C PRO A 120 -4.37 0.12 -18.02
N TYR A 121 -4.77 0.01 -19.29
CA TYR A 121 -4.18 0.78 -20.39
C TYR A 121 -4.26 2.29 -20.17
N GLU A 122 -5.30 2.79 -19.49
CA GLU A 122 -5.41 4.22 -19.18
C GLU A 122 -4.30 4.68 -18.23
N LEU A 123 -3.81 3.82 -17.33
CA LEU A 123 -2.66 4.13 -16.48
C LEU A 123 -1.36 4.11 -17.29
N GLU A 124 -1.23 3.21 -18.27
CA GLU A 124 -0.09 3.21 -19.19
C GLU A 124 -0.04 4.51 -20.02
N ASP A 125 -1.17 4.99 -20.53
CA ASP A 125 -1.28 6.23 -21.30
C ASP A 125 -0.86 7.48 -20.51
N LEU A 126 -0.90 7.42 -19.17
CA LEU A 126 -0.38 8.47 -18.28
C LEU A 126 1.14 8.45 -18.12
N GLY A 127 1.82 7.51 -18.79
CA GLY A 127 3.27 7.34 -18.73
C GLY A 127 3.72 6.60 -17.47
N PHE A 128 2.91 5.66 -16.97
CA PHE A 128 3.25 4.87 -15.78
C PHE A 128 4.46 3.96 -16.03
N GLN A 129 4.63 3.41 -17.24
CA GLN A 129 5.81 2.59 -17.56
C GLN A 129 7.11 3.40 -17.51
N GLU A 130 7.09 4.63 -17.98
CA GLU A 130 8.21 5.56 -17.87
C GLU A 130 8.46 5.94 -16.41
N ALA A 131 7.40 6.11 -15.62
CA ALA A 131 7.48 6.39 -14.18
C ALA A 131 8.28 5.32 -13.43
N LEU A 132 8.06 4.04 -13.76
CA LEU A 132 8.75 2.90 -13.15
C LEU A 132 10.28 2.93 -13.38
N SER A 133 10.73 3.65 -14.40
CA SER A 133 12.16 3.80 -14.72
C SER A 133 12.79 5.04 -14.05
N THR A 134 12.06 5.75 -13.20
CA THR A 134 12.56 6.92 -12.48
C THR A 134 12.89 6.60 -11.03
N GLU A 135 13.63 7.49 -10.37
CA GLU A 135 13.90 7.41 -8.93
C GLU A 135 12.70 7.85 -8.06
N ALA A 136 11.56 8.20 -8.65
CA ALA A 136 10.38 8.60 -7.91
C ALA A 136 9.76 7.40 -7.18
N VAL A 137 9.21 7.65 -6.00
CA VAL A 137 8.32 6.70 -5.33
C VAL A 137 6.98 6.76 -6.02
N LEU A 138 6.44 5.61 -6.41
CA LEU A 138 5.10 5.52 -7.01
C LEU A 138 4.12 4.98 -5.96
N VAL A 139 3.02 5.70 -5.75
CA VAL A 139 1.92 5.26 -4.88
C VAL A 139 0.68 5.08 -5.74
N VAL A 140 0.11 3.89 -5.78
CA VAL A 140 -1.06 3.57 -6.62
C VAL A 140 -2.22 3.16 -5.72
N GLU A 141 -3.23 4.02 -5.57
CA GLU A 141 -4.50 3.66 -4.92
C GLU A 141 -5.39 2.86 -5.88
N TRP A 142 -6.15 1.90 -5.32
CA TRP A 142 -6.99 0.96 -6.08
C TRP A 142 -6.16 0.11 -7.05
N ALA A 143 -4.98 -0.29 -6.58
CA ALA A 143 -3.99 -1.01 -7.35
C ALA A 143 -4.51 -2.36 -7.89
N ASP A 144 -5.56 -2.93 -7.30
CA ASP A 144 -6.23 -4.14 -7.76
C ASP A 144 -6.84 -3.99 -9.16
N ARG A 145 -7.16 -2.76 -9.57
CA ARG A 145 -7.67 -2.46 -10.92
C ARG A 145 -6.59 -2.45 -11.99
N VAL A 146 -5.32 -2.33 -11.59
CA VAL A 146 -4.16 -2.16 -12.49
C VAL A 146 -3.02 -3.13 -12.17
N GLN A 147 -3.32 -4.22 -11.47
CA GLN A 147 -2.37 -5.21 -10.97
C GLN A 147 -1.37 -5.73 -12.02
N SER A 148 -1.79 -5.83 -13.29
CA SER A 148 -0.96 -6.33 -14.39
C SER A 148 0.21 -5.42 -14.75
N LEU A 149 0.18 -4.17 -14.30
CA LEU A 149 1.22 -3.17 -14.58
C LEU A 149 2.24 -3.04 -13.45
N LEU A 150 1.96 -3.64 -12.30
CA LEU A 150 2.76 -3.44 -11.11
C LEU A 150 3.97 -4.37 -11.10
N PRO A 151 5.16 -3.87 -10.74
CA PRO A 151 6.33 -4.71 -10.55
C PRO A 151 6.12 -5.79 -9.48
N ALA A 152 6.77 -6.94 -9.65
CA ALA A 152 6.67 -8.06 -8.72
C ALA A 152 7.28 -7.77 -7.33
N ASP A 153 8.14 -6.76 -7.21
CA ASP A 153 8.78 -6.29 -5.98
C ASP A 153 8.03 -5.12 -5.31
N SER A 154 6.85 -4.75 -5.85
CA SER A 154 5.97 -3.76 -5.23
C SER A 154 5.59 -4.17 -3.80
N LEU A 155 5.46 -3.17 -2.92
CA LEU A 155 4.84 -3.36 -1.62
C LEU A 155 3.32 -3.29 -1.76
N LEU A 156 2.62 -4.38 -1.47
CA LEU A 156 1.17 -4.38 -1.36
C LEU A 156 0.77 -3.95 0.05
N LEU A 157 -0.09 -2.94 0.15
CA LEU A 157 -0.77 -2.55 1.37
C LEU A 157 -2.28 -2.75 1.20
N GLU A 158 -2.82 -3.68 1.97
CA GLU A 158 -4.27 -3.88 2.11
C GLU A 158 -4.75 -3.15 3.38
N LEU A 159 -5.70 -2.22 3.21
CA LEU A 159 -6.35 -1.50 4.31
C LEU A 159 -7.80 -1.98 4.45
N SER A 160 -8.13 -2.50 5.63
CA SER A 160 -9.48 -2.94 5.96
C SER A 160 -9.95 -2.31 7.26
N PHE A 161 -11.27 -2.19 7.43
CA PHE A 161 -11.86 -1.78 8.69
C PHE A 161 -11.64 -2.87 9.74
N ALA A 162 -11.06 -2.49 10.88
CA ALA A 162 -10.96 -3.38 12.03
C ALA A 162 -12.12 -3.08 12.99
N ARG A 163 -12.80 -4.12 13.47
CA ARG A 163 -13.80 -3.96 14.54
C ARG A 163 -13.11 -3.99 15.90
N SER A 164 -13.59 -3.14 16.79
CA SER A 164 -13.35 -3.24 18.23
C SER A 164 -14.49 -4.03 18.87
N ASP A 165 -14.21 -4.78 19.92
CA ASP A 165 -15.27 -5.31 20.78
C ASP A 165 -16.08 -4.13 21.36
N GLY A 166 -17.34 -3.98 20.94
CA GLY A 166 -18.25 -2.90 21.38
C GLY A 166 -18.83 -2.01 20.26
N ASP A 167 -18.43 -2.19 19.00
CA ASP A 167 -18.95 -1.39 17.89
C ASP A 167 -20.35 -1.89 17.45
N GLU A 168 -21.41 -1.41 18.10
CA GLU A 168 -22.81 -1.72 17.74
C GLU A 168 -23.29 -0.96 16.49
N GLU A 169 -22.61 0.13 16.10
CA GLU A 169 -22.94 0.96 14.92
C GLU A 169 -21.72 1.22 14.03
N GLY A 170 -21.66 0.55 12.88
CA GLY A 170 -20.70 0.82 11.81
C GLY A 170 -19.24 0.40 12.08
N PRO A 171 -18.36 0.47 11.07
CA PRO A 171 -16.94 0.24 11.30
C PRO A 171 -16.37 1.41 12.08
N GLY A 172 -15.79 1.15 13.25
CA GLY A 172 -15.10 2.16 14.06
C GLY A 172 -13.92 2.82 13.32
N ASN A 173 -13.17 3.65 14.04
CA ASN A 173 -12.02 4.37 13.49
C ASN A 173 -10.78 3.49 13.28
N ALA A 174 -10.84 2.21 13.64
CA ALA A 174 -9.73 1.29 13.55
C ALA A 174 -9.53 0.73 12.13
N ARG A 175 -8.27 0.54 11.74
CA ARG A 175 -7.88 -0.11 10.48
C ARG A 175 -6.86 -1.20 10.74
N LEU A 176 -7.00 -2.30 10.02
CA LEU A 176 -5.93 -3.28 9.88
C LEU A 176 -5.18 -2.96 8.59
N LEU A 177 -3.89 -2.68 8.73
CA LEU A 177 -2.95 -2.47 7.64
C LEU A 177 -2.15 -3.76 7.46
N ARG A 178 -2.34 -4.48 6.36
CA ARG A 178 -1.57 -5.67 6.00
C ARG A 178 -0.60 -5.29 4.88
N PHE A 179 0.68 -5.38 5.18
CA PHE A 179 1.77 -5.14 4.22
C PHE A 179 2.30 -6.47 3.74
N SER A 180 2.50 -6.63 2.42
CA SER A 180 3.00 -7.87 1.82
C SER A 180 3.97 -7.57 0.68
N SER A 181 5.05 -8.36 0.55
CA SER A 181 5.94 -8.33 -0.61
C SER A 181 6.40 -9.73 -1.01
N ALA A 182 6.79 -9.89 -2.29
CA ALA A 182 7.15 -11.19 -2.84
C ALA A 182 8.51 -11.73 -2.34
N ASP A 183 9.41 -10.86 -1.87
CA ASP A 183 10.78 -11.24 -1.58
C ASP A 183 11.32 -10.79 -0.22
N GLY A 184 10.46 -10.25 0.64
CA GLY A 184 10.85 -9.84 2.00
C GLY A 184 11.74 -8.59 2.05
N SER A 185 12.03 -7.95 0.91
CA SER A 185 12.83 -6.71 0.82
C SER A 185 12.36 -5.60 1.76
N TRP A 186 11.08 -5.61 2.11
CA TRP A 186 10.43 -4.63 2.96
C TRP A 186 10.45 -4.97 4.46
N GLU A 187 10.78 -6.20 4.86
CA GLU A 187 10.67 -6.67 6.25
C GLU A 187 11.41 -5.77 7.24
N ARG A 188 12.66 -5.41 6.90
CA ARG A 188 13.49 -4.56 7.78
C ARG A 188 12.86 -3.19 8.00
N ARG A 189 12.32 -2.58 6.95
CA ARG A 189 11.65 -1.28 6.99
C ARG A 189 10.34 -1.38 7.79
N LEU A 190 9.56 -2.43 7.55
CA LEU A 190 8.26 -2.64 8.21
C LEU A 190 8.37 -3.00 9.70
N ALA A 191 9.43 -3.70 10.12
CA ALA A 191 9.65 -4.07 11.53
C ALA A 191 9.84 -2.86 12.45
N GLY A 192 10.35 -1.74 11.91
CA GLY A 192 10.54 -0.48 12.63
C GLY A 192 9.24 0.27 12.91
N LEU A 193 8.19 0.07 12.10
CA LEU A 193 6.97 0.88 12.16
C LEU A 193 6.20 0.71 13.47
N ARG A 194 5.85 1.82 14.11
CA ARG A 194 5.07 1.92 15.34
C ARG A 194 3.75 2.65 15.07
N CYS A 195 2.66 2.20 15.69
CA CYS A 195 1.34 2.82 15.53
C CYS A 195 1.14 4.09 16.39
N ARG A 196 2.07 4.41 17.31
CA ARG A 196 1.87 5.54 18.24
C ARG A 196 2.26 6.84 17.55
N ALA A 197 1.33 7.78 17.52
CA ALA A 197 1.70 9.20 17.48
C ALA A 197 2.33 9.51 18.83
N ASP A 198 3.62 9.79 18.86
CA ASP A 198 4.25 10.24 20.09
C ASP A 198 3.48 11.49 20.58
N ASN A 199 3.07 11.44 21.86
CA ASN A 199 2.45 12.58 22.51
C ASN A 199 3.53 13.64 22.71
N GLU A 200 3.57 14.65 21.84
CA GLU A 200 4.06 15.99 22.19
C GLU A 200 2.93 16.82 22.79
#